data_AF-A0A4V1K1Q1-F1
#
_entry.id   AF-A0A4V1K1Q1-F1
#
_cell.length_a   1.000
_cell.length_b   1.000
_cell.length_c   1.000
_cell.angle_alpha   90.00
_cell.angle_beta   90.00
_cell.angle_gamma   90.00
#
_symmetry.space_group_name_H-M   'P 1'
#
loop_
_entity.id
_entity.type
_entity.pdbx_description
1 polymer ?
#
loop_
_entity_poly.entity_id
_entity_poly.type
_entity_poly.pdbx_seq_one_letter_code
_entity_poly.pdbx_strand_id
1 'polypeptide(L)'
;MKKYRYKLNMLEPGLKMIKAIGIFVVLGITFYMTDIMQLCYIFSGLAVILGVILLLLLIIESHQDKVLNEQAIEEMRKNGEDGY
;
A
#
# COMPACT_ATOMS: atom_id res chain seq x y z
N MET A 1 0.53 -10.51 28.43
CA MET A 1 -0.13 -10.41 27.10
C MET A 1 0.60 -9.36 26.29
N LYS A 2 1.43 -9.76 25.31
CA LYS A 2 2.10 -8.81 24.42
C LYS A 2 1.04 -8.29 23.45
N LYS A 3 0.58 -7.06 23.70
CA LYS A 3 -0.26 -6.26 22.81
C LYS A 3 0.46 -6.14 21.46
N TYR A 4 0.11 -6.95 20.46
CA TYR A 4 0.50 -6.71 19.07
C TYR A 4 -0.27 -5.46 18.59
N ARG A 5 0.24 -4.29 18.98
CA ARG A 5 -0.40 -2.96 18.84
C ARG A 5 0.25 -2.10 17.77
N TYR A 6 0.86 -2.72 16.76
CA TYR A 6 1.29 -1.99 15.57
C TYR A 6 0.59 -2.57 14.36
N LYS A 7 -0.69 -2.23 14.22
CA LYS A 7 -1.36 -2.27 12.92
C LYS A 7 -0.64 -1.20 12.10
N LEU A 8 0.11 -1.62 11.09
CA LEU A 8 0.72 -0.69 10.15
C LEU A 8 -0.43 -0.02 9.41
N ASN A 9 -0.84 1.19 9.84
CA ASN A 9 -1.91 1.92 9.18
C ASN A 9 -1.34 2.50 7.88
N MET A 10 -1.36 1.70 6.83
CA MET A 10 -0.67 2.03 5.59
C MET A 10 -1.53 2.84 4.63
N LEU A 11 -2.80 3.06 4.98
CA LEU A 11 -3.71 3.91 4.22
C LEU A 11 -3.19 5.35 4.09
N GLU A 12 -2.66 5.93 5.17
CA GLU A 12 -2.10 7.29 5.16
C GLU A 12 -0.81 7.43 4.34
N PRO A 13 0.24 6.62 4.56
CA PRO A 13 1.44 6.68 3.73
C PRO A 13 1.16 6.21 2.29
N GLY A 14 0.32 5.20 2.10
CA GLY A 14 -0.10 4.71 0.78
C GLY A 14 -0.83 5.77 -0.05
N LEU A 15 -1.76 6.52 0.55
CA LEU A 15 -2.45 7.62 -0.13
C LEU A 15 -1.51 8.75 -0.53
N LYS A 16 -0.53 9.10 0.33
CA LYS A 16 0.52 10.07 -0.01
C LYS A 16 1.40 9.58 -1.17
N MET A 17 1.76 8.30 -1.19
CA MET A 17 2.54 7.71 -2.27
C MET A 17 1.75 7.64 -3.59
N ILE A 18 0.46 7.28 -3.56
CA ILE A 18 -0.40 7.31 -4.77
C ILE A 18 -0.49 8.72 -5.35
N LYS A 19 -0.64 9.75 -4.52
CA LYS A 19 -0.61 11.14 -4.99
C LYS A 19 0.72 11.48 -5.67
N ALA A 20 1.85 11.08 -5.08
CA ALA A 20 3.17 11.31 -5.67
C ALA A 20 3.34 10.57 -6.99
N ILE A 21 2.93 9.30 -7.07
CA ILE A 21 2.94 8.50 -8.32
C ILE A 21 2.08 9.18 -9.39
N GLY A 22 0.88 9.64 -9.05
CA GLY A 22 0.01 10.36 -9.98
C GLY A 22 0.66 11.62 -10.55
N ILE A 23 1.33 12.41 -9.71
CA ILE A 23 2.09 13.60 -10.16
C ILE A 23 3.22 13.19 -11.12
N PHE A 24 3.99 12.16 -10.79
CA PHE A 24 5.07 11.69 -11.67
C PHE A 24 4.57 11.15 -13.01
N VAL A 25 3.42 10.47 -13.03
CA VAL A 25 2.78 10.00 -14.26
C VAL A 25 2.35 11.18 -15.14
N VAL A 26 1.68 12.19 -14.55
CA VAL A 26 1.25 13.39 -15.29
C VAL A 26 2.45 14.17 -15.83
N LEU A 27 3.51 14.33 -15.04
CA LEU A 27 4.76 14.96 -15.49
C LEU A 27 5.43 14.16 -16.61
N GLY A 28 5.48 12.83 -16.50
CA GLY A 28 5.99 11.96 -17.56
C GLY A 28 5.23 12.11 -18.88
N ILE A 29 3.90 12.15 -18.82
CA ILE A 29 3.05 12.40 -20.01
C ILE A 29 3.29 13.80 -20.59
N THR A 30 3.45 14.80 -19.73
CA THR A 30 3.74 16.19 -20.16
C THR A 30 5.08 16.25 -20.89
N PHE A 31 6.12 15.61 -20.36
CA PHE A 31 7.44 15.55 -21.00
C PHE A 31 7.43 14.73 -22.30
N TYR A 32 6.61 13.67 -22.37
CA TYR A 32 6.39 12.93 -23.62
C TYR A 32 5.83 13.85 -24.73
N MET A 33 4.88 14.73 -24.39
CA MET A 33 4.34 15.71 -25.35
C MET A 33 5.36 16.79 -25.75
N THR A 34 6.44 16.97 -24.98
CA THR A 34 7.47 17.99 -25.24
C THR A 34 8.70 17.43 -25.98
N ASP A 35 8.65 16.18 -26.46
CA ASP A 35 9.74 15.45 -27.14
C ASP A 35 11.02 15.24 -26.28
N ILE A 36 10.96 15.50 -24.97
CA ILE A 36 12.08 15.29 -24.06
C ILE A 36 12.09 13.84 -23.57
N MET A 37 12.39 12.92 -24.49
CA MET A 37 12.28 11.47 -24.27
C MET A 37 13.12 10.96 -23.10
N GLN A 38 14.31 11.51 -22.87
CA GLN A 38 15.19 11.07 -21.76
C GLN A 38 14.54 11.30 -20.39
N LEU A 39 13.90 12.45 -20.17
CA LEU A 39 13.21 12.76 -18.93
C LEU A 39 11.93 11.92 -18.79
N CYS A 40 11.21 11.67 -19.88
CA CYS A 40 10.04 10.78 -19.88
C CYS A 40 10.39 9.38 -19.34
N TYR A 41 11.45 8.75 -19.85
CA TYR A 41 11.83 7.41 -19.39
C TYR A 41 12.25 7.38 -17.91
N ILE A 42 12.95 8.42 -17.44
CA ILE A 42 13.37 8.52 -16.02
C ILE A 42 12.14 8.66 -15.11
N PHE A 43 11.23 9.58 -15.43
CA PHE A 43 10.03 9.82 -14.62
C PHE A 43 9.05 8.65 -14.66
N SER A 44 8.83 8.04 -15.84
CA SER A 44 8.02 6.83 -15.96
C SER A 44 8.64 5.65 -15.21
N GLY A 45 9.96 5.46 -15.31
CA GLY A 45 10.67 4.42 -14.56
C GLY A 45 10.53 4.58 -13.05
N LEU A 46 10.71 5.80 -12.53
CA LEU A 46 10.51 6.12 -11.11
C LEU A 46 9.08 5.88 -10.66
N ALA A 47 8.08 6.27 -11.46
CA ALA A 47 6.67 6.03 -11.15
C ALA A 47 6.35 4.53 -11.05
N VAL A 48 6.89 3.71 -11.96
CA VAL A 48 6.71 2.26 -11.94
C VAL A 48 7.36 1.65 -10.70
N ILE A 49 8.58 2.03 -10.36
CA ILE A 49 9.29 1.53 -9.16
C ILE A 49 8.49 1.87 -7.90
N LEU A 50 8.06 3.13 -7.76
CA LEU A 50 7.23 3.54 -6.62
C LEU A 50 5.92 2.77 -6.55
N GLY A 51 5.28 2.50 -7.70
CA GLY A 51 4.07 1.68 -7.80
C GLY A 51 4.30 0.24 -7.33
N VAL A 52 5.40 -0.39 -7.74
CA VAL A 52 5.76 -1.75 -7.31
C VAL A 52 5.99 -1.80 -5.80
N ILE A 53 6.73 -0.84 -5.23
CA ILE A 53 6.95 -0.75 -3.79
C ILE A 53 5.60 -0.63 -3.05
N LEU A 54 4.68 0.18 -3.57
CA LEU A 54 3.35 0.38 -2.98
C LEU A 54 2.54 -0.93 -3.01
N LEU A 55 2.57 -1.67 -4.11
CA LEU A 55 1.89 -2.97 -4.22
C LEU A 55 2.44 -4.00 -3.22
N LEU A 56 3.77 -4.09 -3.09
CA LEU A 56 4.41 -5.00 -2.13
C LEU A 56 3.98 -4.68 -0.69
N LEU A 57 4.02 -3.41 -0.34
CA LEU A 57 3.60 -2.91 0.97
C LEU A 57 2.11 -3.23 1.23
N LEU A 58 1.24 -3.08 0.23
CA LEU A 58 -0.20 -3.34 0.35
C LEU A 58 -0.49 -4.84 0.52
N ILE A 59 0.25 -5.70 -0.17
CA ILE A 59 0.16 -7.15 0.01
C ILE A 59 0.55 -7.53 1.45
N ILE A 60 1.61 -6.91 1.99
CA ILE A 60 2.05 -7.16 3.38
C ILE A 60 0.97 -6.71 4.38
N GLU A 61 0.40 -5.52 4.21
CA GLU A 61 -0.70 -5.02 5.06
C GLU A 61 -1.92 -5.94 4.97
N SER A 62 -2.31 -6.35 3.76
CA SER A 62 -3.42 -7.29 3.56
C SER A 62 -3.19 -8.64 4.24
N HIS A 63 -1.95 -9.14 4.20
CA HIS A 63 -1.58 -10.36 4.89
C HIS A 63 -1.66 -10.20 6.42
N GLN A 64 -1.17 -9.08 6.95
CA GLN A 64 -1.28 -8.77 8.38
C GLN A 64 -2.73 -8.67 8.84
N ASP A 65 -3.59 -8.01 8.06
CA ASP A 65 -5.01 -7.85 8.39
C ASP A 65 -5.76 -9.19 8.41
N LYS A 66 -5.42 -10.12 7.50
CA LYS A 66 -6.00 -11.48 7.52
C LYS A 66 -5.59 -12.26 8.77
N VAL A 67 -4.30 -12.26 9.10
CA VAL A 67 -3.78 -12.96 10.29
C VAL A 67 -4.40 -12.40 11.58
N LEU A 68 -4.54 -11.08 11.67
CA LEU A 68 -5.16 -10.43 12.82
C LEU A 68 -6.65 -10.78 12.94
N ASN A 69 -7.37 -10.83 11.82
CA ASN A 69 -8.78 -11.19 11.80
C ASN A 69 -8.99 -12.67 12.21
N GLU A 70 -8.15 -13.58 11.71
CA GLU A 70 -8.18 -14.99 12.11
C GLU A 70 -7.92 -15.16 13.62
N GLN A 71 -6.96 -14.42 14.18
CA GLN A 71 -6.69 -14.42 15.62
C GLN A 71 -7.89 -13.90 16.42
N ALA A 72 -8.55 -12.82 15.97
CA ALA A 72 -9.72 -12.28 16.63
C ALA A 72 -10.90 -13.27 16.64
N ILE A 73 -11.13 -13.95 15.51
CA ILE A 73 -12.18 -15.00 15.40
C ILE A 73 -11.86 -16.17 16.35
N GLU A 74 -10.60 -16.59 16.42
CA GLU A 74 -10.19 -17.69 17.28
C GLU A 74 -10.26 -17.33 18.78
N GLU A 75 -9.95 -16.08 19.15
CA GLU A 75 -10.16 -15.56 20.51
C GLU A 75 -11.65 -15.49 20.88
N MET A 76 -12.52 -15.02 19.98
CA MET A 76 -13.99 -15.03 20.19
C MET A 76 -14.50 -16.47 20.43
N ARG A 77 -14.06 -17.41 19.58
CA ARG A 77 -14.43 -18.83 19.68
C ARG A 77 -13.95 -19.49 20.98
N LYS A 78 -12.81 -19.04 21.49
CA LYS A 78 -12.21 -19.57 22.73
C LYS A 78 -12.85 -18.96 23.99
N ASN A 79 -13.32 -17.72 23.90
CA ASN A 79 -14.04 -17.05 24.98
C ASN A 79 -15.52 -17.47 25.07
N GLY A 80 -16.01 -18.31 24.15
CA GLY A 80 -17.38 -18.80 24.15
C GLY A 80 -18.40 -17.70 23.85
N GLU A 81 -17.99 -16.65 23.13
CA GLU A 81 -18.87 -15.62 22.60
C GLU A 81 -19.62 -16.10 21.34
N ASP A 82 -19.62 -17.41 21.10
CA ASP A 82 -20.40 -18.18 20.13
C ASP A 82 -21.88 -18.31 20.57
N GLY A 83 -22.45 -17.26 21.17
CA GLY A 83 -23.74 -17.31 21.85
C GLY A 83 -24.67 -16.16 21.51
N TYR A 84 -25.35 -16.28 20.36
CA TYR A 84 -26.50 -15.49 19.87
C TYR A 84 -26.24 -14.03 19.46
#